data_AF-A0A955BX61-F1
#
_entry.id   AF-A0A955BX61-F1
#
_cell.length_a   1.000
_cell.length_b   1.000
_cell.length_c   1.000
_cell.angle_alpha   90.00
_cell.angle_beta   90.00
_cell.angle_gamma   90.00
#
_symmetry.space_group_name_H-M   'P 1'
#
loop_
_entity.id
_entity.type
_entity.pdbx_description
1 polymer ?
#
loop_
_entity_poly.entity_id
_entity_poly.type
_entity_poly.pdbx_seq_one_letter_code
_entity_poly.pdbx_strand_id
1 'polypeptide(L)'
;VIASANCKDQVGTDGYTLWGGYWNQAYYPSRLNAYMPAQSAERQIPVPVFRMLGSDPLRQYDTGIGGGAQGVISLEPVYGGSGGDPAWIEWFLQNLAQGECLAFNYTQAGQENSFTWEAMQSGLKRQFPLIAQLRDAGQLRVERLADSGEWFRQQFPVTPATAMTFQTPLRDDSRQTVWFNSRFYRVNLIWENNHLRVRDIHLFDESIESPILRERVDQPAVEFHTLPVVDGYYWSSREQAAGLVVKARVEGEEALVSGGSPTVSKATAGVLQVVWPLNSTTGQLVLTFTEDNLRVELLGGSSTQWWLELVADQQTKLPFTSVGKSTLRAEFQGTQYRVTAPQGGFQAQGAGFRILPDRGVVSLRLGD
;
A
#
# COMPACT_ATOMS: atom_id res chain seq x y z
N VAL A 1 -0.93 28.13 -5.37
CA VAL A 1 -1.01 26.95 -4.46
C VAL A 1 0.35 26.28 -4.46
N ILE A 2 0.92 25.98 -3.29
CA ILE A 2 2.26 25.40 -3.16
C ILE A 2 2.21 23.89 -2.88
N ALA A 3 1.18 23.44 -2.17
CA ALA A 3 0.81 22.05 -1.97
C ALA A 3 -0.71 21.97 -1.71
N SER A 4 -1.27 20.79 -1.88
CA SER A 4 -2.64 20.43 -1.50
C SER A 4 -2.63 19.14 -0.68
N ALA A 5 -3.79 18.76 -0.16
CA ALA A 5 -3.95 17.49 0.54
C ALA A 5 -5.27 16.81 0.14
N ASN A 6 -5.32 15.48 0.27
CA ASN A 6 -6.49 14.67 -0.06
C ASN A 6 -6.65 13.52 0.92
N CYS A 7 -7.90 13.10 1.16
CA CYS A 7 -8.28 12.01 2.05
C CYS A 7 -7.63 10.69 1.63
N LYS A 8 -7.32 9.86 2.62
CA LYS A 8 -6.76 8.51 2.58
C LYS A 8 -7.67 7.62 1.77
N ASP A 9 -7.20 6.41 1.51
CA ASP A 9 -8.08 5.41 0.94
C ASP A 9 -9.25 5.15 1.88
N GLN A 10 -10.45 5.09 1.31
CA GLN A 10 -11.70 4.91 2.01
C GLN A 10 -12.73 4.27 1.07
N VAL A 11 -13.60 3.44 1.63
CA VAL A 11 -14.71 2.83 0.88
C VAL A 11 -16.01 3.22 1.55
N GLY A 12 -16.90 3.88 0.79
CA GLY A 12 -18.24 4.22 1.25
C GLY A 12 -18.30 5.23 2.40
N THR A 13 -17.26 6.03 2.62
CA THR A 13 -17.23 7.04 3.68
C THR A 13 -17.75 8.38 3.15
N ASP A 14 -18.79 8.93 3.81
CA ASP A 14 -19.46 10.18 3.43
C ASP A 14 -19.98 10.23 1.97
N GLY A 15 -20.28 9.05 1.41
CA GLY A 15 -20.69 8.91 0.01
C GLY A 15 -19.52 8.80 -0.98
N TYR A 16 -18.27 8.85 -0.53
CA TYR A 16 -17.09 8.78 -1.39
C TYR A 16 -16.34 7.45 -1.23
N THR A 17 -15.87 6.93 -2.35
CA THR A 17 -14.87 5.85 -2.39
C THR A 17 -13.62 6.38 -3.07
N LEU A 18 -12.49 6.32 -2.38
CA LEU A 18 -11.16 6.57 -2.92
C LEU A 18 -10.38 5.29 -2.68
N TRP A 19 -10.16 4.47 -3.70
CA TRP A 19 -9.53 3.18 -3.53
C TRP A 19 -8.46 2.90 -4.57
N GLY A 20 -7.31 2.40 -4.13
CA GLY A 20 -6.26 1.99 -5.05
C GLY A 20 -5.19 3.05 -5.32
N GLY A 21 -5.38 4.29 -4.88
CA GLY A 21 -4.49 5.42 -5.13
C GLY A 21 -3.17 5.38 -4.35
N TYR A 22 -2.36 6.42 -4.51
CA TYR A 22 -1.09 6.52 -3.76
C TYR A 22 -1.35 6.47 -2.25
N TRP A 23 -0.83 5.45 -1.56
CA TRP A 23 -1.36 5.06 -0.24
C TRP A 23 -1.12 6.11 0.86
N ASN A 24 0.11 6.58 1.01
CA ASN A 24 0.51 7.57 2.02
C ASN A 24 1.54 8.56 1.44
N GLN A 25 2.14 9.46 2.23
CA GLN A 25 3.12 10.46 1.79
C GLN A 25 2.53 11.48 0.80
N ALA A 26 3.27 11.83 -0.25
CA ALA A 26 2.89 12.84 -1.22
C ALA A 26 3.31 12.46 -2.64
N TYR A 27 2.54 12.94 -3.61
CA TYR A 27 2.76 12.72 -5.03
C TYR A 27 2.36 13.94 -5.84
N TYR A 28 2.93 14.10 -7.03
CA TYR A 28 2.38 14.98 -8.04
C TYR A 28 1.26 14.26 -8.80
N PRO A 29 0.04 14.82 -8.82
CA PRO A 29 -1.07 14.21 -9.52
C PRO A 29 -0.99 14.41 -11.04
N SER A 30 -1.63 13.53 -11.79
CA SER A 30 -1.88 13.68 -13.23
C SER A 30 -2.76 14.90 -13.51
N ARG A 31 -2.49 15.58 -14.62
CA ARG A 31 -3.34 16.65 -15.17
C ARG A 31 -4.75 16.19 -15.52
N LEU A 32 -4.96 14.88 -15.72
CA LEU A 32 -6.27 14.31 -16.06
C LEU A 32 -7.01 13.74 -14.85
N ASN A 33 -6.28 13.35 -13.80
CA ASN A 33 -6.86 12.71 -12.63
C ASN A 33 -6.05 13.02 -11.37
N ALA A 34 -6.64 13.82 -10.48
CA ALA A 34 -5.99 14.23 -9.24
C ALA A 34 -5.74 13.08 -8.25
N TYR A 35 -6.43 11.95 -8.39
CA TYR A 35 -6.23 10.75 -7.58
C TYR A 35 -5.10 9.86 -8.11
N MET A 36 -4.68 10.08 -9.36
CA MET A 36 -3.64 9.31 -10.03
C MET A 36 -2.30 10.05 -9.97
N PRO A 37 -1.18 9.40 -9.58
CA PRO A 37 0.15 9.96 -9.78
C PRO A 37 0.44 10.21 -11.27
N ALA A 38 1.11 11.33 -11.56
CA ALA A 38 1.68 11.54 -12.87
C ALA A 38 2.95 10.69 -13.04
N GLN A 39 3.06 10.04 -14.19
CA GLN A 39 4.20 9.26 -14.61
C GLN A 39 5.28 10.13 -15.25
N SER A 40 5.00 11.37 -15.65
CA SER A 40 5.99 12.29 -16.24
C SER A 40 5.83 13.74 -15.76
N ALA A 41 6.91 14.53 -15.82
CA ALA A 41 6.90 15.94 -15.40
C ALA A 41 5.98 16.81 -16.28
N GLU A 42 5.87 16.46 -17.56
CA GLU A 42 5.05 17.13 -18.55
C GLU A 42 3.55 16.93 -18.29
N ARG A 43 3.20 15.78 -17.69
CA ARG A 43 1.83 15.34 -17.44
C ARG A 43 1.39 15.56 -16.01
N GLN A 44 2.27 16.05 -15.14
CA GLN A 44 1.95 16.36 -13.75
C GLN A 44 1.39 17.77 -13.55
N ILE A 45 0.53 17.91 -12.55
CA ILE A 45 0.25 19.21 -11.95
C ILE A 45 1.42 19.47 -10.97
N PRO A 46 2.15 20.60 -11.10
CA PRO A 46 3.35 20.87 -10.29
C PRO A 46 3.01 21.37 -8.87
N VAL A 47 1.99 20.76 -8.25
CA VAL A 47 1.51 20.99 -6.89
C VAL A 47 1.36 19.62 -6.24
N PRO A 48 2.20 19.25 -5.26
CA PRO A 48 2.10 17.94 -4.63
C PRO A 48 0.84 17.83 -3.78
N VAL A 49 0.24 16.65 -3.79
CA VAL A 49 -0.88 16.24 -2.93
C VAL A 49 -0.32 15.40 -1.79
N PHE A 50 -0.55 15.82 -0.54
CA PHE A 50 -0.22 15.05 0.66
C PHE A 50 -1.43 14.25 1.16
N ARG A 51 -1.23 12.98 1.57
CA ARG A 51 -2.31 12.09 2.03
C ARG A 51 -2.72 12.37 3.49
N MET A 52 -4.00 12.57 3.74
CA MET A 52 -4.60 12.80 5.07
C MET A 52 -5.48 11.61 5.43
N LEU A 53 -5.66 11.12 6.65
CA LEU A 53 -5.21 11.54 7.97
C LEU A 53 -4.60 10.29 8.60
N GLY A 54 -3.36 10.39 9.13
CA GLY A 54 -2.46 9.28 9.47
C GLY A 54 -3.12 7.91 9.68
N SER A 55 -3.30 7.15 8.60
CA SER A 55 -4.05 5.89 8.61
C SER A 55 -3.24 4.77 9.24
N ASP A 56 -3.88 3.88 10.01
CA ASP A 56 -3.23 2.64 10.46
C ASP A 56 -2.80 1.82 9.23
N PRO A 57 -1.49 1.61 8.99
CA PRO A 57 -1.01 0.94 7.79
C PRO A 57 -1.36 -0.55 7.75
N LEU A 58 -1.74 -1.12 8.88
CA LEU A 58 -2.01 -2.53 9.04
C LEU A 58 -3.52 -2.78 9.07
N ARG A 59 -4.24 -2.12 9.98
CA ARG A 59 -5.64 -2.40 10.29
C ARG A 59 -6.64 -1.64 9.44
N GLN A 60 -6.30 -0.42 8.98
CA GLN A 60 -7.24 0.35 8.15
C GLN A 60 -7.60 -0.45 6.90
N TYR A 61 -6.62 -1.04 6.24
CA TYR A 61 -6.86 -1.72 4.96
C TYR A 61 -7.95 -2.78 5.05
N ASP A 62 -7.94 -3.62 6.10
CA ASP A 62 -8.87 -4.75 6.23
C ASP A 62 -10.19 -4.41 6.97
N THR A 63 -10.30 -3.21 7.55
CA THR A 63 -11.46 -2.88 8.40
C THR A 63 -12.75 -2.74 7.59
N GLY A 64 -13.75 -3.57 7.89
CA GLY A 64 -15.02 -3.58 7.16
C GLY A 64 -15.06 -4.51 5.95
N ILE A 65 -14.06 -5.37 5.73
CA ILE A 65 -14.12 -6.46 4.73
C ILE A 65 -15.43 -7.26 4.88
N GLY A 66 -16.05 -7.57 3.74
CA GLY A 66 -17.37 -8.23 3.68
C GLY A 66 -18.54 -7.34 4.14
N GLY A 67 -18.31 -6.04 4.35
CA GLY A 67 -19.31 -5.02 4.59
C GLY A 67 -19.46 -4.06 3.41
N GLY A 68 -20.33 -3.06 3.56
CA GLY A 68 -20.58 -2.04 2.52
C GLY A 68 -19.73 -0.77 2.64
N ALA A 69 -18.91 -0.64 3.69
CA ALA A 69 -18.07 0.52 3.95
C ALA A 69 -16.87 0.15 4.82
N GLN A 70 -15.79 0.93 4.69
CA GLN A 70 -14.61 0.82 5.54
C GLN A 70 -14.86 1.50 6.89
N GLY A 71 -14.35 0.91 7.97
CA GLY A 71 -14.22 1.62 9.24
C GLY A 71 -13.11 2.69 9.19
N VAL A 72 -12.92 3.44 10.28
CA VAL A 72 -11.86 4.45 10.37
C VAL A 72 -10.92 4.14 11.54
N ILE A 73 -9.64 3.95 11.22
CA ILE A 73 -8.54 3.72 12.15
C ILE A 73 -7.41 4.67 11.74
N SER A 74 -7.34 5.82 12.40
CA SER A 74 -6.43 6.90 12.04
C SER A 74 -5.87 7.62 13.26
N LEU A 75 -4.90 8.48 13.03
CA LEU A 75 -4.34 9.40 14.02
C LEU A 75 -5.32 10.50 14.44
N GLU A 76 -6.57 10.47 13.99
CA GLU A 76 -7.54 11.48 14.42
C GLU A 76 -7.93 11.28 15.90
N PRO A 77 -7.86 12.35 16.72
CA PRO A 77 -7.94 12.25 18.17
C PRO A 77 -9.29 11.77 18.70
N VAL A 78 -10.37 11.88 17.91
CA VAL A 78 -11.71 11.45 18.31
C VAL A 78 -11.85 9.92 18.38
N TYR A 79 -11.02 9.17 17.65
CA TYR A 79 -11.16 7.72 17.58
C TYR A 79 -10.47 7.04 18.77
N GLY A 80 -11.24 6.73 19.81
CA GLY A 80 -10.74 6.16 21.06
C GLY A 80 -10.03 4.80 20.95
N GLY A 81 -10.16 4.08 19.82
CA GLY A 81 -9.41 2.84 19.54
C GLY A 81 -8.15 3.04 18.69
N SER A 82 -7.83 4.27 18.29
CA SER A 82 -6.65 4.62 17.48
C SER A 82 -6.08 5.98 17.90
N GLY A 83 -6.38 7.08 17.20
CA GLY A 83 -5.81 8.40 17.50
C GLY A 83 -6.18 8.96 18.88
N GLY A 84 -7.16 8.40 19.58
CA GLY A 84 -7.46 8.66 20.98
C GLY A 84 -6.86 7.66 21.99
N ASP A 85 -6.24 6.57 21.52
CA ASP A 85 -5.66 5.49 22.32
C ASP A 85 -4.15 5.72 22.57
N PRO A 86 -3.70 5.92 23.83
CA PRO A 86 -2.29 6.18 24.14
C PRO A 86 -1.31 5.13 23.61
N ALA A 87 -1.67 3.84 23.65
CA ALA A 87 -0.77 2.77 23.21
C ALA A 87 -0.65 2.75 21.68
N TRP A 88 -1.76 2.98 20.98
CA TRP A 88 -1.77 3.07 19.52
C TRP A 88 -1.01 4.31 19.03
N ILE A 89 -1.21 5.48 19.65
CA ILE A 89 -0.50 6.73 19.30
C ILE A 89 1.01 6.54 19.44
N GLU A 90 1.45 5.95 20.55
CA GLU A 90 2.87 5.71 20.82
C GLU A 90 3.47 4.73 19.81
N TRP A 91 2.80 3.60 19.58
CA TRP A 91 3.19 2.64 18.54
C TRP A 91 3.27 3.28 17.15
N PHE A 92 2.28 4.07 16.77
CA PHE A 92 2.21 4.69 15.45
C PHE A 92 3.36 5.69 15.24
N LEU A 93 3.57 6.59 16.20
CA LEU A 93 4.61 7.62 16.10
C LEU A 93 6.02 7.03 16.20
N GLN A 94 6.22 5.97 16.99
CA GLN A 94 7.50 5.26 17.03
C GLN A 94 7.83 4.58 15.70
N ASN A 95 6.89 3.83 15.11
CA ASN A 95 7.12 3.23 13.78
C ASN A 95 7.32 4.29 12.70
N LEU A 96 6.60 5.41 12.74
CA LEU A 96 6.81 6.51 11.80
C LEU A 96 8.22 7.11 11.90
N ALA A 97 8.72 7.30 13.13
CA ALA A 97 10.01 7.94 13.38
C ALA A 97 11.21 7.01 13.13
N GLN A 98 11.05 5.70 13.39
CA GLN A 98 12.15 4.73 13.40
C GLN A 98 12.08 3.70 12.28
N GLY A 99 10.90 3.52 11.68
CA GLY A 99 10.69 2.57 10.60
C GLY A 99 11.48 2.97 9.35
N GLU A 100 12.08 1.98 8.71
CA GLU A 100 12.76 2.14 7.44
C GLU A 100 11.82 2.77 6.42
N CYS A 101 12.31 3.79 5.72
CA CYS A 101 11.59 4.47 4.66
C CYS A 101 12.52 4.75 3.48
N LEU A 102 11.95 4.90 2.29
CA LEU A 102 12.74 5.05 1.08
C LEU A 102 13.15 6.52 0.86
N ALA A 103 12.21 7.38 0.47
CA ALA A 103 12.45 8.81 0.31
C ALA A 103 12.14 9.61 1.58
N PHE A 104 10.99 9.37 2.22
CA PHE A 104 10.61 9.97 3.49
C PHE A 104 9.40 9.25 4.10
N ASN A 105 9.29 9.32 5.43
CA ASN A 105 8.05 9.04 6.16
C ASN A 105 7.23 10.31 6.34
N TYR A 106 5.91 10.16 6.40
CA TYR A 106 4.98 11.26 6.56
C TYR A 106 3.69 10.78 7.23
N THR A 107 3.15 11.63 8.09
CA THR A 107 1.78 11.52 8.56
C THR A 107 1.20 12.92 8.70
N GLN A 108 -0.11 13.04 8.51
CA GLN A 108 -0.85 14.19 9.00
C GLN A 108 -1.43 13.83 10.38
N ALA A 109 -1.21 14.71 11.36
CA ALA A 109 -1.84 14.66 12.67
C ALA A 109 -2.84 15.82 12.78
N GLY A 110 -4.07 15.52 13.19
CA GLY A 110 -5.16 16.47 13.31
C GLY A 110 -6.50 15.76 13.28
N GLN A 111 -7.59 16.53 13.22
CA GLN A 111 -8.96 16.01 13.18
C GLN A 111 -9.65 16.43 11.88
N GLU A 112 -10.27 15.48 11.17
CA GLU A 112 -11.26 15.81 10.13
C GLU A 112 -12.54 16.32 10.77
N ASN A 113 -13.20 17.30 10.16
CA ASN A 113 -14.56 17.74 10.54
C ASN A 113 -14.71 18.45 11.89
N SER A 114 -15.91 19.01 12.09
CA SER A 114 -16.30 19.87 13.21
C SER A 114 -16.68 19.08 14.47
N PHE A 115 -15.78 18.21 14.95
CA PHE A 115 -15.93 17.56 16.26
C PHE A 115 -15.70 18.56 17.40
N THR A 116 -16.33 18.31 18.56
CA THR A 116 -16.20 19.19 19.72
C THR A 116 -14.89 18.95 20.47
N TRP A 117 -14.42 19.97 21.19
CA TRP A 117 -13.25 19.86 22.05
C TRP A 117 -13.37 18.70 23.05
N GLU A 118 -14.57 18.47 23.60
CA GLU A 118 -14.81 17.39 24.55
C GLU A 118 -14.41 16.01 23.99
N ALA A 119 -14.71 15.77 22.71
CA ALA A 119 -14.41 14.52 22.03
C ALA A 119 -12.91 14.41 21.65
N MET A 120 -12.26 15.53 21.29
CA MET A 120 -10.88 15.53 20.81
C MET A 120 -9.82 15.67 21.92
N GLN A 121 -10.17 16.27 23.06
CA GLN A 121 -9.19 16.75 24.03
C GLN A 121 -8.26 15.66 24.56
N SER A 122 -8.77 14.43 24.73
CA SER A 122 -7.99 13.32 25.27
C SER A 122 -6.85 12.94 24.30
N GLY A 123 -7.20 12.70 23.02
CA GLY A 123 -6.23 12.38 21.97
C GLY A 123 -5.21 13.50 21.80
N LEU A 124 -5.67 14.76 21.67
CA LEU A 124 -4.77 15.91 21.47
C LEU A 124 -3.80 16.13 22.66
N LYS A 125 -4.28 16.00 23.90
CA LYS A 125 -3.45 16.10 25.11
C LYS A 125 -2.37 15.02 25.19
N ARG A 126 -2.49 13.92 24.43
CA ARG A 126 -1.47 12.86 24.32
C ARG A 126 -0.59 13.03 23.09
N GLN A 127 -1.18 13.25 21.92
CA GLN A 127 -0.47 13.35 20.65
C GLN A 127 0.53 14.52 20.64
N PHE A 128 0.09 15.72 21.03
CA PHE A 128 0.92 16.91 20.88
C PHE A 128 2.19 16.88 21.74
N PRO A 129 2.15 16.49 23.03
CA PRO A 129 3.38 16.34 23.81
C PRO A 129 4.35 15.30 23.22
N LEU A 130 3.84 14.17 22.73
CA LEU A 130 4.70 13.12 22.14
C LEU A 130 5.32 13.58 20.82
N ILE A 131 4.54 14.25 19.95
CA ILE A 131 5.05 14.85 18.72
C ILE A 131 6.12 15.91 19.04
N ALA A 132 5.87 16.77 20.04
CA ALA A 132 6.84 17.77 20.48
C ALA A 132 8.13 17.12 21.00
N GLN A 133 8.03 16.06 21.81
CA GLN A 133 9.19 15.32 22.30
C GLN A 133 10.03 14.72 21.15
N LEU A 134 9.38 14.08 20.18
CA LEU A 134 10.06 13.50 19.02
C LEU A 134 10.70 14.58 18.14
N ARG A 135 10.04 15.73 17.98
CA ARG A 135 10.61 16.92 17.30
C ARG A 135 11.85 17.43 18.00
N ASP A 136 11.77 17.65 19.31
CA ASP A 136 12.85 18.24 20.10
C ASP A 136 14.04 17.27 20.20
N ALA A 137 13.79 15.96 20.08
CA ALA A 137 14.81 14.92 19.93
C ALA A 137 15.38 14.79 18.50
N GLY A 138 14.91 15.59 17.53
CA GLY A 138 15.36 15.55 16.13
C GLY A 138 14.88 14.32 15.34
N GLN A 139 13.93 13.55 15.86
CA GLN A 139 13.41 12.34 15.20
C GLN A 139 12.31 12.65 14.17
N LEU A 140 11.65 13.81 14.27
CA LEU A 140 10.69 14.28 13.28
C LEU A 140 10.76 15.78 13.08
N ARG A 141 10.20 16.25 11.96
CA ARG A 141 9.93 17.66 11.70
C ARG A 141 8.43 17.91 11.83
N VAL A 142 8.06 19.01 12.45
CA VAL A 142 6.68 19.52 12.46
C VAL A 142 6.64 20.74 11.57
N GLU A 143 5.96 20.63 10.43
CA GLU A 143 5.96 21.62 9.37
C GLU A 143 4.52 22.02 9.02
N ARG A 144 4.34 23.25 8.51
CA ARG A 144 3.10 23.60 7.83
C ARG A 144 3.08 22.86 6.49
N LEU A 145 1.89 22.52 5.98
CA LEU A 145 1.73 21.87 4.67
C LEU A 145 2.44 22.65 3.54
N ALA A 146 2.45 23.98 3.60
CA ALA A 146 3.15 24.82 2.64
C ALA A 146 4.67 24.58 2.68
N ASP A 147 5.29 24.49 3.87
CA ASP A 147 6.73 24.29 4.03
C ASP A 147 7.14 22.91 3.50
N SER A 148 6.38 21.86 3.85
CA SER A 148 6.60 20.51 3.30
C SER A 148 6.40 20.47 1.78
N GLY A 149 5.46 21.27 1.25
CA GLY A 149 5.25 21.44 -0.19
C GLY A 149 6.43 22.08 -0.92
N GLU A 150 7.01 23.14 -0.36
CA GLU A 150 8.21 23.77 -0.91
C GLU A 150 9.40 22.81 -0.87
N TRP A 151 9.60 22.14 0.26
CA TRP A 151 10.63 21.11 0.40
C TRP A 151 10.47 20.01 -0.65
N PHE A 152 9.27 19.43 -0.78
CA PHE A 152 9.01 18.35 -1.74
C PHE A 152 9.31 18.79 -3.18
N ARG A 153 8.93 20.02 -3.55
CA ARG A 153 9.19 20.59 -4.88
C ARG A 153 10.66 20.86 -5.17
N GLN A 154 11.43 21.19 -4.14
CA GLN A 154 12.88 21.37 -4.27
C GLN A 154 13.61 20.03 -4.40
N GLN A 155 13.14 19.00 -3.69
CA GLN A 155 13.80 17.69 -3.66
C GLN A 155 13.45 16.81 -4.86
N PHE A 156 12.20 16.86 -5.32
CA PHE A 156 11.66 15.87 -6.24
C PHE A 156 11.08 16.53 -7.50
N PRO A 157 11.71 16.35 -8.67
CA PRO A 157 11.16 16.82 -9.95
C PRO A 157 9.87 16.08 -10.35
N VAL A 158 9.79 14.79 -10.02
CA VAL A 158 8.65 13.89 -10.21
C VAL A 158 8.37 13.14 -8.92
N THR A 159 7.22 12.49 -8.81
CA THR A 159 6.84 11.72 -7.61
C THR A 159 7.89 10.64 -7.32
N PRO A 160 8.57 10.65 -6.15
CA PRO A 160 9.57 9.66 -5.83
C PRO A 160 8.93 8.33 -5.41
N ALA A 161 9.71 7.25 -5.46
CA ALA A 161 9.35 6.03 -4.77
C ALA A 161 9.44 6.24 -3.25
N THR A 162 8.41 5.83 -2.50
CA THR A 162 8.34 5.91 -1.04
C THR A 162 8.07 4.53 -0.45
N ALA A 163 8.39 4.38 0.82
CA ALA A 163 8.04 3.19 1.58
C ALA A 163 7.71 3.58 3.02
N MET A 164 6.83 2.81 3.63
CA MET A 164 6.44 2.94 5.03
C MET A 164 6.35 1.55 5.66
N THR A 165 7.00 1.38 6.80
CA THR A 165 7.23 0.08 7.42
C THR A 165 6.75 0.09 8.87
N PHE A 166 5.95 -0.90 9.24
CA PHE A 166 5.43 -1.06 10.58
C PHE A 166 5.67 -2.51 11.00
N GLN A 167 6.69 -2.71 11.82
CA GLN A 167 7.22 -4.04 12.15
C GLN A 167 7.22 -4.34 13.65
N THR A 168 6.92 -3.36 14.50
CA THR A 168 6.80 -3.58 15.94
C THR A 168 5.38 -4.01 16.31
N PRO A 169 5.21 -4.92 17.29
CA PRO A 169 3.90 -5.37 17.71
C PRO A 169 3.13 -4.25 18.43
N LEU A 170 1.81 -4.31 18.37
CA LEU A 170 0.92 -3.52 19.21
C LEU A 170 0.07 -4.48 20.03
N ARG A 171 0.35 -4.54 21.34
CA ARG A 171 -0.28 -5.49 22.27
C ARG A 171 -0.04 -6.93 21.79
N ASP A 172 -1.11 -7.69 21.61
CA ASP A 172 -1.17 -9.07 21.14
C ASP A 172 -1.15 -9.21 19.60
N ASP A 173 -1.20 -8.10 18.87
CA ASP A 173 -1.08 -8.09 17.41
C ASP A 173 0.38 -7.94 16.98
N SER A 174 0.96 -9.05 16.51
CA SER A 174 2.36 -9.15 16.06
C SER A 174 2.54 -9.05 14.56
N ARG A 175 1.47 -8.70 13.82
CA ARG A 175 1.53 -8.56 12.37
C ARG A 175 2.47 -7.44 11.97
N GLN A 176 3.10 -7.60 10.82
CA GLN A 176 4.03 -6.62 10.25
C GLN A 176 3.57 -6.25 8.85
N THR A 177 3.86 -5.02 8.42
CA THR A 177 3.48 -4.56 7.09
C THR A 177 4.52 -3.63 6.47
N VAL A 178 4.63 -3.74 5.14
CA VAL A 178 5.47 -2.88 4.31
C VAL A 178 4.61 -2.36 3.18
N TRP A 179 4.48 -1.05 3.10
CA TRP A 179 3.92 -0.34 1.95
C TRP A 179 5.05 0.19 1.08
N PHE A 180 4.93 0.02 -0.22
CA PHE A 180 5.76 0.66 -1.22
C PHE A 180 4.86 1.38 -2.22
N ASN A 181 5.22 2.62 -2.58
CA ASN A 181 4.55 3.38 -3.61
C ASN A 181 5.58 3.96 -4.58
N SER A 182 5.22 4.04 -5.85
CA SER A 182 5.91 4.83 -6.88
C SER A 182 4.89 5.59 -7.71
N ARG A 183 5.34 6.31 -8.74
CA ARG A 183 4.42 6.93 -9.72
C ARG A 183 3.75 5.93 -10.68
N PHE A 184 4.15 4.65 -10.64
CA PHE A 184 3.61 3.61 -11.52
C PHE A 184 2.75 2.59 -10.80
N TYR A 185 3.02 2.30 -9.53
CA TYR A 185 2.23 1.33 -8.77
C TYR A 185 2.35 1.53 -7.26
N ARG A 186 1.47 0.87 -6.53
CA ARG A 186 1.61 0.61 -5.10
C ARG A 186 1.57 -0.88 -4.81
N VAL A 187 2.13 -1.27 -3.68
CA VAL A 187 2.06 -2.65 -3.18
C VAL A 187 2.06 -2.67 -1.67
N ASN A 188 1.31 -3.61 -1.10
CA ASN A 188 1.36 -3.91 0.33
C ASN A 188 1.69 -5.38 0.62
N LEU A 189 2.67 -5.55 1.50
CA LEU A 189 3.00 -6.82 2.13
C LEU A 189 2.45 -6.84 3.55
N ILE A 190 1.88 -7.97 3.95
CA ILE A 190 1.52 -8.25 5.34
C ILE A 190 2.09 -9.62 5.75
N TRP A 191 2.66 -9.67 6.94
CA TRP A 191 3.02 -10.93 7.61
C TRP A 191 2.05 -11.17 8.76
N GLU A 192 1.38 -12.31 8.72
CA GLU A 192 0.41 -12.76 9.72
C GLU A 192 0.57 -14.26 9.91
N ASN A 193 0.62 -14.72 11.17
CA ASN A 193 0.82 -16.13 11.51
C ASN A 193 2.04 -16.76 10.80
N ASN A 194 3.14 -16.03 10.70
CA ASN A 194 4.37 -16.45 10.01
C ASN A 194 4.24 -16.67 8.50
N HIS A 195 3.17 -16.19 7.85
CA HIS A 195 2.98 -16.26 6.40
C HIS A 195 3.02 -14.87 5.77
N LEU A 196 3.60 -14.76 4.58
CA LEU A 196 3.54 -13.57 3.75
C LEU A 196 2.30 -13.60 2.85
N ARG A 197 1.54 -12.50 2.85
CA ARG A 197 0.52 -12.19 1.85
C ARG A 197 0.82 -10.84 1.21
N VAL A 198 0.91 -10.80 -0.12
CA VAL A 198 0.82 -9.54 -0.86
C VAL A 198 -0.66 -9.24 -1.02
N ARG A 199 -1.19 -8.33 -0.19
CA ARG A 199 -2.64 -8.09 -0.15
C ARG A 199 -3.10 -6.94 -1.06
N ASP A 200 -2.17 -6.15 -1.58
CA ASP A 200 -2.49 -5.03 -2.46
C ASP A 200 -1.42 -4.88 -3.55
N ILE A 201 -1.85 -4.75 -4.80
CA ILE A 201 -1.07 -4.27 -5.94
C ILE A 201 -2.03 -3.49 -6.84
N HIS A 202 -1.81 -2.19 -6.98
CA HIS A 202 -2.54 -1.35 -7.92
C HIS A 202 -1.57 -0.63 -8.87
N LEU A 203 -1.92 -0.56 -10.15
CA LEU A 203 -1.18 0.19 -11.16
C LEU A 203 -1.78 1.58 -11.33
N PHE A 204 -0.92 2.51 -11.71
CA PHE A 204 -1.26 3.89 -12.03
C PHE A 204 -1.07 4.14 -13.53
N ASP A 205 -2.03 4.82 -14.13
CA ASP A 205 -2.00 5.22 -15.55
C ASP A 205 -2.44 6.68 -15.66
N GLU A 206 -1.49 7.55 -16.02
CA GLU A 206 -1.72 9.00 -16.08
C GLU A 206 -2.60 9.45 -17.26
N SER A 207 -2.96 8.51 -18.15
CA SER A 207 -3.89 8.74 -19.26
C SER A 207 -5.36 8.60 -18.86
N ILE A 208 -5.66 7.98 -17.71
CA ILE A 208 -7.02 7.81 -17.20
C ILE A 208 -7.57 9.16 -16.75
N GLU A 209 -8.71 9.56 -17.31
CA GLU A 209 -9.44 10.75 -16.87
C GLU A 209 -10.19 10.50 -15.56
N SER A 210 -10.20 11.51 -14.68
CA SER A 210 -11.07 11.49 -13.51
C SER A 210 -12.54 11.46 -13.94
N PRO A 211 -13.42 10.74 -13.22
CA PRO A 211 -14.85 10.73 -13.51
C PRO A 211 -15.48 12.13 -13.45
N ILE A 212 -14.82 13.08 -12.78
CA ILE A 212 -15.29 14.46 -12.62
C ILE A 212 -14.48 15.48 -13.43
N LEU A 213 -13.64 15.03 -14.38
CA LEU A 213 -12.79 15.93 -15.16
C LEU A 213 -13.59 16.87 -16.05
N ARG A 214 -14.64 16.36 -16.69
CA ARG A 214 -15.42 17.07 -17.73
C ARG A 214 -16.83 17.39 -17.29
N GLU A 215 -17.43 16.52 -16.48
CA GLU A 215 -18.83 16.61 -16.09
C GLU A 215 -18.92 16.68 -14.57
N ARG A 216 -19.93 17.39 -14.07
CA ARG A 216 -20.28 17.35 -12.66
C ARG A 216 -20.94 16.02 -12.33
N VAL A 217 -20.78 15.55 -11.10
CA VAL A 217 -21.49 14.37 -10.61
C VAL A 217 -22.80 14.82 -10.00
N ASP A 218 -23.92 14.43 -10.62
CA ASP A 218 -25.28 14.70 -10.13
C ASP A 218 -25.81 13.56 -9.22
N GLN A 219 -24.91 12.73 -8.69
CA GLN A 219 -25.19 11.60 -7.80
C GLN A 219 -24.63 11.87 -6.38
N PRO A 220 -25.23 11.30 -5.33
CA PRO A 220 -24.77 11.50 -3.95
C PRO A 220 -23.43 10.82 -3.64
N ALA A 221 -22.94 9.98 -4.56
CA ALA A 221 -21.69 9.25 -4.41
C ALA A 221 -20.82 9.37 -5.66
N VAL A 222 -19.50 9.39 -5.44
CA VAL A 222 -18.50 9.31 -6.51
C VAL A 222 -17.37 8.40 -6.06
N GLU A 223 -16.87 7.63 -7.01
CA GLU A 223 -15.81 6.67 -6.78
C GLU A 223 -14.59 7.01 -7.62
N PHE A 224 -13.42 6.99 -6.99
CA PHE A 224 -12.13 7.14 -7.61
C PHE A 224 -11.36 5.86 -7.43
N HIS A 225 -11.00 5.23 -8.53
CA HIS A 225 -10.27 3.97 -8.53
C HIS A 225 -9.00 4.06 -9.36
N THR A 226 -8.09 3.12 -9.11
CA THR A 226 -6.94 2.81 -9.96
C THR A 226 -7.09 1.39 -10.51
N LEU A 227 -6.00 0.79 -11.01
CA LEU A 227 -6.06 -0.49 -11.75
C LEU A 227 -5.61 -1.67 -10.86
N PRO A 228 -6.51 -2.48 -10.30
CA PRO A 228 -6.15 -3.54 -9.37
C PRO A 228 -5.51 -4.74 -10.08
N VAL A 229 -4.36 -5.19 -9.58
CA VAL A 229 -3.77 -6.50 -9.90
C VAL A 229 -3.94 -7.45 -8.72
N VAL A 230 -3.91 -6.91 -7.50
CA VAL A 230 -4.29 -7.57 -6.26
C VAL A 230 -5.07 -6.58 -5.42
N ASP A 231 -6.32 -6.89 -5.07
CA ASP A 231 -7.16 -6.03 -4.21
C ASP A 231 -7.72 -6.86 -3.05
N GLY A 232 -6.99 -6.86 -1.95
CA GLY A 232 -7.33 -7.65 -0.77
C GLY A 232 -8.59 -7.16 -0.07
N TYR A 233 -9.04 -5.91 -0.27
CA TYR A 233 -10.25 -5.44 0.38
C TYR A 233 -11.50 -5.94 -0.36
N TYR A 234 -11.56 -5.70 -1.67
CA TYR A 234 -12.74 -6.07 -2.47
C TYR A 234 -12.80 -7.55 -2.82
N TRP A 235 -11.67 -8.26 -2.81
CA TRP A 235 -11.65 -9.69 -3.19
C TRP A 235 -11.70 -10.63 -2.00
N SER A 236 -11.73 -10.10 -0.78
CA SER A 236 -11.92 -10.88 0.45
C SER A 236 -13.38 -11.01 0.84
N SER A 237 -13.67 -12.06 1.60
CA SER A 237 -14.86 -12.19 2.44
C SER A 237 -14.46 -12.22 3.92
N ARG A 238 -15.42 -12.36 4.83
CA ARG A 238 -15.11 -12.49 6.27
C ARG A 238 -14.38 -13.80 6.58
N GLU A 239 -14.54 -14.78 5.71
CA GLU A 239 -14.00 -16.13 5.85
C GLU A 239 -12.71 -16.33 5.05
N GLN A 240 -12.51 -15.59 3.96
CA GLN A 240 -11.36 -15.73 3.08
C GLN A 240 -10.67 -14.39 2.83
N ALA A 241 -9.46 -14.23 3.36
CA ALA A 241 -8.59 -13.11 3.01
C ALA A 241 -7.95 -13.33 1.63
N ALA A 242 -8.04 -12.33 0.76
CA ALA A 242 -7.50 -12.34 -0.59
C ALA A 242 -6.10 -11.74 -0.68
N GLY A 243 -5.34 -12.20 -1.66
CA GLY A 243 -3.97 -11.74 -1.92
C GLY A 243 -3.11 -12.81 -2.57
N LEU A 244 -1.90 -12.44 -2.96
CA LEU A 244 -0.89 -13.42 -3.37
C LEU A 244 -0.26 -14.04 -2.13
N VAL A 245 -0.39 -15.35 -2.00
CA VAL A 245 0.28 -16.13 -0.95
C VAL A 245 1.46 -16.90 -1.53
N VAL A 246 2.50 -17.09 -0.73
CA VAL A 246 3.67 -17.90 -1.14
C VAL A 246 3.38 -19.37 -0.84
N LYS A 247 3.41 -20.20 -1.89
CA LYS A 247 3.31 -21.66 -1.78
C LYS A 247 4.58 -22.33 -2.26
N ALA A 248 4.86 -23.51 -1.73
CA ALA A 248 5.94 -24.36 -2.19
C ALA A 248 5.54 -25.83 -2.15
N ARG A 249 6.28 -26.65 -2.89
CA ARG A 249 6.18 -28.11 -2.78
C ARG A 249 7.08 -28.59 -1.63
N VAL A 250 6.46 -29.08 -0.57
CA VAL A 250 7.13 -29.62 0.62
C VAL A 250 6.73 -31.08 0.76
N GLU A 251 7.71 -31.99 0.77
CA GLU A 251 7.46 -33.44 0.84
C GLU A 251 6.52 -34.00 -0.24
N GLY A 252 6.42 -33.32 -1.38
CA GLY A 252 5.57 -33.70 -2.52
C GLY A 252 4.21 -32.99 -2.56
N GLU A 253 3.79 -32.35 -1.47
CA GLU A 253 2.50 -31.67 -1.34
C GLU A 253 2.62 -30.15 -1.49
N GLU A 254 1.55 -29.48 -1.95
CA GLU A 254 1.50 -28.02 -1.97
C GLU A 254 1.19 -27.48 -0.57
N ALA A 255 2.08 -26.64 -0.03
CA ALA A 255 1.91 -26.04 1.30
C ALA A 255 2.15 -24.53 1.27
N LEU A 256 1.51 -23.81 2.20
CA LEU A 256 1.84 -22.42 2.47
C LEU A 256 3.24 -22.32 3.07
N VAL A 257 4.06 -21.42 2.53
CA VAL A 257 5.38 -21.15 3.07
C VAL A 257 5.24 -20.34 4.35
N SER A 258 5.88 -20.80 5.42
CA SER A 258 6.08 -20.07 6.66
C SER A 258 7.54 -19.65 6.85
N GLY A 259 7.75 -18.53 7.55
CA GLY A 259 9.05 -17.92 7.80
C GLY A 259 9.11 -17.13 9.10
N GLY A 260 10.26 -16.49 9.36
CA GLY A 260 10.48 -15.63 10.51
C GLY A 260 10.06 -14.18 10.27
N SER A 261 10.56 -13.27 11.11
CA SER A 261 10.38 -11.83 10.92
C SER A 261 11.16 -11.34 9.70
N PRO A 262 10.54 -10.55 8.80
CA PRO A 262 11.26 -9.93 7.70
C PRO A 262 12.19 -8.82 8.19
N THR A 263 13.26 -8.58 7.43
CA THR A 263 14.05 -7.35 7.54
C THR A 263 13.80 -6.48 6.31
N VAL A 264 13.79 -5.17 6.51
CA VAL A 264 13.60 -4.18 5.43
C VAL A 264 14.82 -3.28 5.40
N SER A 265 15.29 -2.94 4.21
CA SER A 265 16.41 -2.03 4.03
C SER A 265 16.27 -1.20 2.76
N LYS A 266 16.77 0.03 2.82
CA LYS A 266 17.05 0.83 1.63
C LYS A 266 18.37 0.36 1.02
N ALA A 267 18.32 -0.50 0.01
CA ALA A 267 19.51 -1.00 -0.67
C ALA A 267 20.29 0.15 -1.34
N THR A 268 19.56 1.00 -2.08
CA THR A 268 20.06 2.24 -2.70
C THR A 268 18.91 3.24 -2.83
N ALA A 269 19.18 4.46 -3.33
CA ALA A 269 18.11 5.42 -3.62
C ALA A 269 17.10 4.83 -4.62
N GLY A 270 15.82 4.85 -4.26
CA GLY A 270 14.73 4.32 -5.08
C GLY A 270 14.58 2.79 -5.08
N VAL A 271 15.41 2.05 -4.32
CA VAL A 271 15.35 0.58 -4.22
C VAL A 271 15.10 0.15 -2.78
N LEU A 272 13.92 -0.43 -2.54
CA LEU A 272 13.59 -1.06 -1.26
C LEU A 272 13.83 -2.57 -1.37
N GLN A 273 14.49 -3.15 -0.37
CA GLN A 273 14.67 -4.59 -0.26
C GLN A 273 14.01 -5.11 1.01
N VAL A 274 13.30 -6.23 0.89
CA VAL A 274 12.73 -6.99 1.99
C VAL A 274 13.32 -8.39 1.94
N VAL A 275 13.89 -8.85 3.04
CA VAL A 275 14.41 -10.21 3.19
C VAL A 275 13.55 -10.96 4.20
N TRP A 276 12.93 -12.05 3.78
CA TRP A 276 12.08 -12.88 4.61
C TRP A 276 12.72 -14.27 4.79
N PRO A 277 13.28 -14.59 5.98
CA PRO A 277 13.88 -15.90 6.23
C PRO A 277 12.79 -16.98 6.31
N LEU A 278 13.01 -18.13 5.68
CA LEU A 278 12.03 -19.20 5.60
C LEU A 278 12.31 -20.29 6.65
N ASN A 279 11.24 -20.81 7.27
CA ASN A 279 11.30 -21.88 8.27
C ASN A 279 10.82 -23.21 7.67
N SER A 280 9.76 -23.15 6.88
CA SER A 280 9.15 -24.31 6.20
C SER A 280 9.98 -24.88 5.04
N THR A 281 10.93 -24.10 4.53
CA THR A 281 11.84 -24.46 3.44
C THR A 281 13.22 -23.85 3.72
N THR A 282 14.26 -24.37 3.08
CA THR A 282 15.60 -23.80 3.21
C THR A 282 15.72 -22.51 2.43
N GLY A 283 16.27 -21.47 3.07
CA GLY A 283 16.64 -20.23 2.40
C GLY A 283 15.85 -19.01 2.86
N GLN A 284 15.84 -17.98 2.02
CA GLN A 284 15.17 -16.72 2.27
C GLN A 284 14.54 -16.19 0.99
N LEU A 285 13.34 -15.62 1.10
CA LEU A 285 12.68 -14.92 0.00
C LEU A 285 13.11 -13.45 0.03
N VAL A 286 13.69 -12.97 -1.05
CA VAL A 286 14.13 -11.58 -1.20
C VAL A 286 13.20 -10.88 -2.18
N LEU A 287 12.49 -9.86 -1.70
CA LEU A 287 11.66 -8.98 -2.52
C LEU A 287 12.40 -7.66 -2.74
N THR A 288 12.53 -7.24 -3.98
CA THR A 288 13.17 -5.97 -4.37
C THR A 288 12.17 -5.14 -5.16
N PHE A 289 11.94 -3.92 -4.69
CA PHE A 289 11.01 -2.95 -5.27
C PHE A 289 11.80 -1.81 -5.88
N THR A 290 11.54 -1.52 -7.15
CA THR A 290 12.01 -0.33 -7.85
C THR A 290 10.81 0.49 -8.32
N GLU A 291 11.06 1.62 -8.97
CA GLU A 291 9.99 2.51 -9.42
C GLU A 291 8.92 1.79 -10.27
N ASP A 292 9.32 0.81 -11.08
CA ASP A 292 8.50 0.16 -12.11
C ASP A 292 8.52 -1.38 -12.08
N ASN A 293 9.18 -1.99 -11.08
CA ASN A 293 9.38 -3.44 -11.05
C ASN A 293 9.33 -4.01 -9.62
N LEU A 294 8.70 -5.18 -9.51
CA LEU A 294 8.77 -6.05 -8.33
C LEU A 294 9.52 -7.32 -8.70
N ARG A 295 10.67 -7.56 -8.07
CA ARG A 295 11.43 -8.79 -8.20
C ARG A 295 11.35 -9.62 -6.92
N VAL A 296 11.11 -10.91 -7.05
CA VAL A 296 11.06 -11.87 -5.94
C VAL A 296 11.99 -13.03 -6.24
N GLU A 297 12.89 -13.37 -5.32
CA GLU A 297 13.89 -14.41 -5.50
C GLU A 297 14.02 -15.28 -4.26
N LEU A 298 14.15 -16.60 -4.47
CA LEU A 298 14.49 -17.53 -3.40
C LEU A 298 16.01 -17.78 -3.39
N LEU A 299 16.67 -17.34 -2.31
CA LEU A 299 18.10 -17.58 -2.09
C LEU A 299 18.31 -18.73 -1.12
N GLY A 300 19.25 -19.64 -1.41
CA GLY A 300 19.61 -20.77 -0.54
C GLY A 300 18.67 -21.99 -0.61
N GLY A 301 17.60 -21.93 -1.42
CA GLY A 301 16.62 -23.01 -1.62
C GLY A 301 16.56 -23.52 -3.05
N SER A 302 17.71 -23.82 -3.66
CA SER A 302 17.84 -24.05 -5.11
C SER A 302 17.04 -25.23 -5.68
N SER A 303 16.57 -26.16 -4.84
CA SER A 303 15.70 -27.28 -5.24
C SER A 303 14.22 -27.08 -4.92
N THR A 304 13.86 -26.02 -4.18
CA THR A 304 12.48 -25.77 -3.74
C THR A 304 11.65 -25.24 -4.90
N GLN A 305 10.60 -25.97 -5.28
CA GLN A 305 9.59 -25.50 -6.21
C GLN A 305 8.62 -24.59 -5.46
N TRP A 306 8.61 -23.30 -5.77
CA TRP A 306 7.76 -22.30 -5.13
C TRP A 306 7.01 -21.45 -6.16
N TRP A 307 5.93 -20.80 -5.74
CA TRP A 307 5.17 -19.85 -6.56
C TRP A 307 4.38 -18.88 -5.67
N LEU A 308 3.91 -17.79 -6.27
CA LEU A 308 2.88 -16.94 -5.70
C LEU A 308 1.53 -17.37 -6.27
N GLU A 309 0.52 -17.56 -5.43
CA GLU A 309 -0.84 -17.90 -5.88
C GLU A 309 -1.82 -16.83 -5.43
N LEU A 310 -2.64 -16.32 -6.37
CA LEU A 310 -3.74 -15.45 -6.01
C LEU A 310 -4.86 -16.27 -5.37
N VAL A 311 -5.15 -15.94 -4.12
CA VAL A 311 -6.33 -16.42 -3.40
C VAL A 311 -7.34 -15.28 -3.33
N ALA A 312 -8.61 -15.58 -3.58
CA ALA A 312 -9.72 -14.65 -3.52
C ALA A 312 -11.00 -15.40 -3.10
N ASP A 313 -11.99 -14.66 -2.64
CA ASP A 313 -13.33 -15.21 -2.40
C ASP A 313 -13.93 -15.77 -3.70
N GLN A 314 -14.58 -16.93 -3.62
CA GLN A 314 -15.06 -17.67 -4.79
C GLN A 314 -16.16 -16.93 -5.57
N GLN A 315 -16.89 -16.02 -4.92
CA GLN A 315 -17.96 -15.25 -5.54
C GLN A 315 -17.46 -13.94 -6.16
N THR A 316 -16.20 -13.57 -5.91
CA THR A 316 -15.61 -12.34 -6.42
C THR A 316 -15.35 -12.44 -7.91
N LYS A 317 -15.83 -11.44 -8.66
CA LYS A 317 -15.45 -11.25 -10.07
C LYS A 317 -14.10 -10.53 -10.15
N LEU A 318 -13.09 -11.24 -10.64
CA LEU A 318 -11.75 -10.70 -10.86
C LEU A 318 -11.64 -10.01 -12.24
N PRO A 319 -10.75 -9.01 -12.41
CA PRO A 319 -10.68 -8.21 -13.64
C PRO A 319 -9.92 -8.90 -14.79
N PHE A 320 -9.39 -10.10 -14.59
CA PHE A 320 -8.48 -10.76 -15.55
C PHE A 320 -9.23 -11.26 -16.79
N THR A 321 -8.83 -10.77 -17.96
CA THR A 321 -9.39 -11.16 -19.27
C THR A 321 -8.56 -12.26 -19.93
N SER A 322 -7.26 -12.34 -19.63
CA SER A 322 -6.40 -13.45 -20.07
C SER A 322 -5.18 -13.62 -19.19
N VAL A 323 -4.80 -14.88 -18.94
CA VAL A 323 -3.57 -15.27 -18.23
C VAL A 323 -2.62 -15.96 -19.20
N GLY A 324 -1.72 -15.20 -19.83
CA GLY A 324 -0.70 -15.70 -20.74
C GLY A 324 0.62 -15.97 -20.02
N LYS A 325 1.50 -16.78 -20.62
CA LYS A 325 2.77 -17.21 -20.01
C LYS A 325 3.62 -16.06 -19.45
N SER A 326 3.74 -14.94 -20.17
CA SER A 326 4.55 -13.78 -19.75
C SER A 326 3.72 -12.50 -19.58
N THR A 327 2.40 -12.56 -19.73
CA THR A 327 1.54 -11.38 -19.67
C THR A 327 0.18 -11.72 -19.09
N LEU A 328 -0.18 -11.00 -18.04
CA LEU A 328 -1.51 -10.97 -17.46
C LEU A 328 -2.26 -9.76 -18.04
N ARG A 329 -3.45 -9.96 -18.60
CA ARG A 329 -4.31 -8.86 -19.09
C ARG A 329 -5.56 -8.76 -18.24
N ALA A 330 -6.00 -7.53 -18.01
CA ALA A 330 -7.16 -7.23 -17.21
C ALA A 330 -7.94 -6.05 -17.80
N GLU A 331 -9.20 -5.95 -17.40
CA GLU A 331 -10.07 -4.83 -17.69
C GLU A 331 -10.82 -4.42 -16.42
N PHE A 332 -10.75 -3.15 -16.07
CA PHE A 332 -11.42 -2.59 -14.90
C PHE A 332 -12.02 -1.24 -15.24
N GLN A 333 -13.32 -1.09 -14.98
CA GLN A 333 -14.10 0.12 -15.31
C GLN A 333 -13.89 0.62 -16.75
N GLY A 334 -13.86 -0.31 -17.72
CA GLY A 334 -13.67 0.00 -19.14
C GLY A 334 -12.22 0.33 -19.55
N THR A 335 -11.27 0.32 -18.61
CA THR A 335 -9.85 0.52 -18.89
C THR A 335 -9.14 -0.82 -18.98
N GLN A 336 -8.44 -1.05 -20.09
CA GLN A 336 -7.63 -2.26 -20.31
C GLN A 336 -6.18 -2.03 -19.89
N TYR A 337 -5.60 -3.00 -19.19
CA TYR A 337 -4.24 -2.92 -18.69
C TYR A 337 -3.58 -4.30 -18.66
N ARG A 338 -2.25 -4.30 -18.45
CA ARG A 338 -1.46 -5.54 -18.41
C ARG A 338 -0.33 -5.46 -17.39
N VAL A 339 0.07 -6.62 -16.91
CA VAL A 339 1.34 -6.83 -16.20
C VAL A 339 2.16 -7.82 -17.01
N THR A 340 3.46 -7.54 -17.17
CA THR A 340 4.37 -8.49 -17.83
C THR A 340 5.35 -9.08 -16.83
N ALA A 341 5.77 -10.32 -17.08
CA ALA A 341 6.79 -11.00 -16.29
C ALA A 341 8.05 -11.21 -17.15
N PRO A 342 9.02 -10.27 -17.15
CA PRO A 342 10.28 -10.44 -17.88
C PRO A 342 11.07 -11.68 -17.46
N GLN A 343 10.91 -12.13 -16.21
CA GLN A 343 11.46 -13.39 -15.70
C GLN A 343 10.40 -14.10 -14.87
N GLY A 344 10.29 -15.43 -15.03
CA GLY A 344 9.16 -16.21 -14.53
C GLY A 344 7.98 -16.22 -15.50
N GLY A 345 6.77 -16.40 -14.98
CA GLY A 345 5.56 -16.37 -15.80
C GLY A 345 4.27 -16.58 -15.04
N PHE A 346 3.14 -16.41 -15.73
CA PHE A 346 1.82 -16.63 -15.17
C PHE A 346 1.23 -17.97 -15.65
N GLN A 347 0.41 -18.57 -14.79
CA GLN A 347 -0.40 -19.74 -15.09
C GLN A 347 -1.81 -19.52 -14.55
N ALA A 348 -2.84 -19.80 -15.35
CA ALA A 348 -4.23 -19.70 -14.90
C ALA A 348 -4.49 -20.68 -13.74
N GLN A 349 -5.25 -20.23 -12.73
CA GLN A 349 -5.63 -21.04 -11.58
C GLN A 349 -7.02 -20.60 -11.10
N GLY A 350 -8.05 -21.42 -11.39
CA GLY A 350 -9.44 -21.02 -11.14
C GLY A 350 -9.78 -19.71 -11.86
N ALA A 351 -10.38 -18.76 -11.13
CA ALA A 351 -10.64 -17.40 -11.62
C ALA A 351 -9.40 -16.48 -11.56
N GLY A 352 -8.33 -16.89 -10.87
CA GLY A 352 -7.11 -16.13 -10.67
C GLY A 352 -5.91 -16.72 -11.42
N PHE A 353 -4.73 -16.59 -10.83
CA PHE A 353 -3.47 -17.04 -11.43
C PHE A 353 -2.42 -17.43 -10.39
N ARG A 354 -1.43 -18.19 -10.85
CA ARG A 354 -0.13 -18.39 -10.19
C ARG A 354 0.94 -17.57 -10.90
N ILE A 355 1.95 -17.12 -10.16
CA ILE A 355 3.19 -16.58 -10.70
C ILE A 355 4.31 -17.57 -10.39
N LEU A 356 4.84 -18.17 -11.45
CA LEU A 356 5.87 -19.20 -11.39
C LEU A 356 7.25 -18.57 -11.59
N PRO A 357 8.26 -18.94 -10.78
CA PRO A 357 9.62 -18.47 -10.96
C PRO A 357 10.30 -19.14 -12.16
N ASP A 358 11.24 -18.43 -12.79
CA ASP A 358 12.23 -18.99 -13.70
C ASP A 358 13.62 -18.90 -13.05
N ARG A 359 14.26 -20.06 -12.87
CA ARG A 359 15.53 -20.20 -12.12
C ARG A 359 15.49 -19.58 -10.73
N GLY A 360 14.37 -19.75 -10.02
CA GLY A 360 14.19 -19.25 -8.65
C GLY A 360 13.82 -17.77 -8.54
N VAL A 361 13.53 -17.10 -9.66
CA VAL A 361 13.25 -15.66 -9.70
C VAL A 361 11.93 -15.38 -10.44
N VAL A 362 11.17 -14.44 -9.90
CA VAL A 362 10.05 -13.76 -10.55
C VAL A 362 10.42 -12.28 -10.69
N SER A 363 10.17 -11.68 -11.85
CA SER A 363 10.22 -10.23 -12.02
C SER A 363 8.93 -9.78 -12.69
N LEU A 364 8.25 -8.79 -12.12
CA LEU A 364 7.01 -8.22 -12.61
C LEU A 364 7.21 -6.75 -12.99
N ARG A 365 7.01 -6.44 -14.26
CA ARG A 365 6.99 -5.06 -14.75
C ARG A 365 5.62 -4.45 -14.44
N LEU A 366 5.61 -3.43 -13.58
CA LEU A 366 4.42 -2.76 -13.03
C LEU A 366 4.31 -1.29 -13.47
N GLY A 367 5.24 -0.81 -14.31
CA GLY A 367 5.13 0.43 -15.07
C GLY A 367 5.53 0.17 -16.53
N ASP A 368 4.89 0.86 -17.47
CA ASP A 368 5.25 0.79 -18.90
C ASP A 368 6.50 1.64 -19.20
#